data_AF-A0A369Q0Z6-F1
#
_entry.id   AF-A0A369Q0Z6-F1
#
_cell.length_a   1.000
_cell.length_b   1.000
_cell.length_c   1.000
_cell.angle_alpha   90.00
_cell.angle_beta   90.00
_cell.angle_gamma   90.00
#
_symmetry.space_group_name_H-M   'P 1'
#
loop_
_entity.id
_entity.type
_entity.pdbx_description
1 polymer ?
#
loop_
_entity_poly.entity_id
_entity_poly.type
_entity_poly.pdbx_seq_one_letter_code
_entity_poly.pdbx_strand_id
1 'polypeptide(L)'
;MELPDGSRLTYQTINNQLNGLYSIDREGLNMLRGNYVNEKRVGNWYFFNKDKSLFARYNYDAKKLLFVDDKMLALATVNVKSGNDDINAKASVSFPLLSLEQYFPLVTRLAESAIPLSDMYKLDQSSVYVVAKVDTDGRADYSVNYVVKGKKQEYKFKVDNEPFIIDWVVSSYDGKNYPSEFIIKTKLTIPSQDGQHKRFNWL
;
A
#
# COMPACT_ATOMS: atom_id res chain seq x y z
N MET A 1 15.73 4.06 6.62
CA MET A 1 14.96 2.89 7.08
C MET A 1 14.68 2.03 5.86
N GLU A 2 14.96 0.72 5.91
CA GLU A 2 14.57 -0.20 4.83
C GLU A 2 13.09 -0.56 4.99
N LEU A 3 12.35 -0.54 3.89
CA LEU A 3 10.95 -0.93 3.81
C LEU A 3 10.83 -2.39 3.34
N PRO A 4 9.72 -3.09 3.64
CA PRO A 4 9.52 -4.49 3.28
C PRO A 4 9.71 -4.79 1.80
N ASP A 5 9.41 -3.85 0.90
CA ASP A 5 9.58 -4.00 -0.55
C ASP A 5 11.04 -3.84 -1.04
N GLY A 6 11.98 -3.57 -0.12
CA GLY A 6 13.39 -3.31 -0.40
C GLY A 6 13.68 -1.87 -0.82
N SER A 7 12.71 -0.97 -0.72
CA SER A 7 12.95 0.46 -0.90
C SER A 7 13.47 1.08 0.39
N ARG A 8 14.24 2.16 0.25
CA ARG A 8 14.86 2.86 1.35
C ARG A 8 14.15 4.19 1.59
N LEU A 9 13.62 4.34 2.80
CA LEU A 9 13.10 5.59 3.30
C LEU A 9 14.23 6.46 3.89
N THR A 10 14.30 7.71 3.43
CA THR A 10 15.17 8.78 3.93
C THR A 10 14.30 9.94 4.41
N TYR A 11 14.57 10.44 5.61
CA TYR A 11 13.81 11.54 6.21
C TYR A 11 14.71 12.42 7.07
N GLN A 12 14.31 13.68 7.25
CA GLN A 12 14.99 14.66 8.09
C GLN A 12 14.17 14.95 9.36
N THR A 13 14.87 15.18 10.46
CA THR A 13 14.27 15.53 11.75
C THR A 13 14.95 16.74 12.36
N ILE A 14 14.17 17.63 12.98
CA ILE A 14 14.64 18.73 13.83
C ILE A 14 13.92 18.59 15.18
N ASN A 15 14.66 18.60 16.29
CA ASN A 15 14.11 18.42 17.64
C ASN A 15 13.25 17.15 17.80
N ASN A 16 13.72 16.02 17.24
CA ASN A 16 13.02 14.73 17.19
C ASN A 16 11.67 14.76 16.46
N GLN A 17 11.43 15.78 15.62
CA GLN A 17 10.23 15.87 14.80
C GLN A 17 10.56 15.83 13.32
N LEU A 18 9.74 15.16 12.51
CA LEU A 18 9.85 15.20 11.04
C LEU A 18 9.79 16.65 10.56
N ASN A 19 10.89 17.09 9.96
CA ASN A 19 11.07 18.46 9.50
C ASN A 19 12.15 18.50 8.43
N GLY A 20 11.74 18.77 7.19
CA GLY A 20 12.59 18.74 6.00
C GLY A 20 12.20 17.63 5.03
N LEU A 21 13.18 17.21 4.22
CA LEU A 21 12.99 16.26 3.13
C LEU A 21 12.53 14.89 3.64
N TYR A 22 11.59 14.31 2.91
CA TYR A 22 11.16 12.92 3.03
C TYR A 22 11.15 12.27 1.66
N SER A 23 11.86 11.16 1.48
CA SER A 23 11.96 10.47 0.19
C SER A 23 12.01 8.96 0.35
N ILE A 24 11.45 8.26 -0.62
CA ILE A 24 11.64 6.81 -0.74
C ILE A 24 12.35 6.55 -2.07
N ASP A 25 13.46 5.82 -1.98
CA ASP A 25 14.30 5.48 -3.12
C ASP A 25 14.41 3.95 -3.26
N ARG A 26 14.37 3.43 -4.48
CA ARG A 26 14.56 2.01 -4.78
C ARG A 26 15.47 1.86 -5.97
N GLU A 27 16.55 1.09 -5.81
CA GLU A 27 17.49 0.81 -6.92
C GLU A 27 18.03 2.10 -7.60
N GLY A 28 18.22 3.17 -6.81
CA GLY A 28 18.68 4.48 -7.31
C GLY A 28 17.59 5.35 -7.95
N LEU A 29 16.32 4.91 -7.94
CA LEU A 29 15.17 5.66 -8.43
C LEU A 29 14.41 6.28 -7.27
N ASN A 30 14.09 7.57 -7.37
CA ASN A 30 13.21 8.23 -6.41
C ASN A 30 11.76 7.88 -6.70
N MET A 31 11.13 7.11 -5.81
CA MET A 31 9.75 6.63 -5.95
C MET A 31 8.75 7.61 -5.32
N LEU A 32 9.19 8.32 -4.29
CA LEU A 32 8.40 9.30 -3.58
C LEU A 32 9.32 10.42 -3.07
N ARG A 33 8.84 11.66 -3.12
CA ARG A 33 9.47 12.76 -2.38
C ARG A 33 8.45 13.82 -1.96
N GLY A 34 8.70 14.41 -0.80
CA GLY A 34 7.94 15.51 -0.24
C GLY A 34 8.68 16.13 0.94
N ASN A 35 8.01 17.04 1.65
CA ASN A 35 8.57 17.68 2.81
C ASN A 35 7.60 17.62 3.99
N TYR A 36 8.19 17.55 5.18
CA TYR A 36 7.53 17.76 6.45
C TYR A 36 7.90 19.11 7.06
N VAL A 37 6.96 19.70 7.80
CA VAL A 37 7.20 20.78 8.75
C VAL A 37 6.47 20.43 10.04
N ASN A 38 7.21 20.21 11.12
CA ASN A 38 6.68 19.87 12.45
C ASN A 38 5.66 18.71 12.41
N GLU A 39 6.08 17.54 11.93
CA GLU A 39 5.26 16.32 11.78
C GLU A 39 4.12 16.39 10.75
N LYS A 40 3.98 17.51 10.03
CA LYS A 40 2.95 17.67 9.01
C LYS A 40 3.55 17.64 7.62
N ARG A 41 2.97 16.84 6.73
CA ARG A 41 3.25 16.89 5.29
C ARG A 41 2.82 18.25 4.75
N VAL A 42 3.69 18.91 4.00
CA VAL A 42 3.44 20.24 3.41
C VAL A 42 3.80 20.28 1.93
N GLY A 43 3.22 21.24 1.22
CA GLY A 43 3.55 21.51 -0.17
C GLY A 43 3.23 20.35 -1.11
N ASN A 44 3.99 20.27 -2.20
CA ASN A 44 3.81 19.26 -3.22
C ASN A 44 4.58 17.99 -2.88
N TRP A 45 3.87 16.88 -2.93
CA TRP A 45 4.40 15.53 -2.87
C TRP A 45 4.30 14.89 -4.25
N TYR A 46 5.38 14.23 -4.64
CA TYR A 46 5.53 13.63 -5.96
C TYR A 46 5.74 12.14 -5.79
N PHE A 47 5.02 11.37 -6.58
CA PHE A 47 5.05 9.91 -6.61
C PHE A 47 5.42 9.51 -8.03
N PHE A 48 6.38 8.61 -8.18
CA PHE A 48 6.95 8.23 -9.47
C PHE A 48 6.78 6.73 -9.73
N ASN A 49 6.59 6.40 -11.01
CA ASN A 49 6.68 5.04 -11.52
C ASN A 49 8.16 4.63 -11.68
N LYS A 50 8.44 3.34 -11.87
CA LYS A 50 9.78 2.79 -12.08
C LYS A 50 10.46 3.33 -13.35
N ASP A 51 9.68 3.73 -14.35
CA ASP A 51 10.18 4.38 -15.57
C ASP A 51 10.53 5.88 -15.36
N LYS A 52 10.44 6.38 -14.13
CA LYS A 52 10.65 7.78 -13.70
C LYS A 52 9.55 8.75 -14.15
N SER A 53 8.49 8.27 -14.80
CA SER A 53 7.33 9.10 -15.07
C SER A 53 6.63 9.49 -13.76
N LEU A 54 6.00 10.66 -13.76
CA LEU A 54 5.19 11.10 -12.63
C LEU A 54 3.95 10.20 -12.57
N PHE A 55 3.75 9.51 -11.47
CA PHE A 55 2.52 8.76 -11.19
C PHE A 55 1.45 9.67 -10.63
N ALA A 56 1.78 10.45 -9.59
CA ALA A 56 0.84 11.37 -8.97
C ALA A 56 1.56 12.59 -8.40
N ARG A 57 0.81 13.69 -8.28
CA ARG A 57 1.22 14.87 -7.53
C ARG A 57 0.09 15.30 -6.62
N TYR A 58 0.33 15.28 -5.32
CA TYR A 58 -0.63 15.72 -4.33
C TYR A 58 -0.08 16.95 -3.59
N ASN A 59 -0.91 17.96 -3.40
CA ASN A 59 -0.56 19.15 -2.62
C ASN A 59 -1.27 19.10 -1.27
N TYR A 60 -0.47 18.99 -0.20
CA TYR A 60 -0.99 18.85 1.17
C TYR A 60 -1.56 20.16 1.74
N ASP A 61 -1.03 21.31 1.32
CA ASP A 61 -1.53 22.61 1.79
C ASP A 61 -2.92 22.90 1.20
N ALA A 62 -3.10 22.62 -0.09
CA ALA A 62 -4.35 22.78 -0.81
C ALA A 62 -5.32 21.60 -0.64
N LYS A 63 -4.84 20.46 -0.10
CA LYS A 63 -5.55 19.18 -0.03
C LYS A 63 -6.12 18.75 -1.39
N LYS A 64 -5.29 18.81 -2.42
CA LYS A 64 -5.71 18.56 -3.81
C LYS A 64 -4.75 17.63 -4.54
N LEU A 65 -5.33 16.67 -5.24
CA LEU A 65 -4.65 15.92 -6.27
C LEU A 65 -4.49 16.82 -7.51
N LEU A 66 -3.25 17.13 -7.85
CA LEU A 66 -2.91 18.00 -8.98
C LEU A 66 -2.65 17.21 -10.27
N PHE A 67 -2.28 15.94 -10.14
CA PHE A 67 -2.01 15.04 -11.25
C PHE A 67 -2.12 13.57 -10.79
N VAL A 68 -2.63 12.70 -11.65
CA VAL A 68 -2.55 11.24 -11.50
C VAL A 68 -2.49 10.59 -12.88
N ASP A 69 -1.65 9.57 -13.05
CA ASP A 69 -1.65 8.67 -14.20
C ASP A 69 -2.72 7.59 -13.98
N ASP A 70 -3.86 7.79 -14.63
CA ASP A 70 -5.08 6.99 -14.48
C ASP A 70 -4.95 5.57 -15.04
N LYS A 71 -3.99 5.33 -15.95
CA LYS A 71 -3.76 4.02 -16.59
C LYS A 71 -3.48 2.90 -15.59
N MET A 72 -2.89 3.24 -14.46
CA MET A 72 -2.52 2.28 -13.43
C MET A 72 -3.70 1.92 -12.49
N LEU A 73 -4.75 2.76 -12.39
CA LEU A 73 -5.91 2.49 -11.52
C LEU A 73 -6.73 1.27 -11.99
N ALA A 74 -6.60 0.87 -13.25
CA ALA A 74 -7.27 -0.32 -13.80
C ALA A 74 -6.84 -1.65 -13.14
N LEU A 75 -5.73 -1.65 -12.39
CA LEU A 75 -5.18 -2.86 -11.77
C LEU A 75 -5.82 -3.21 -10.42
N ALA A 76 -6.61 -2.31 -9.85
CA ALA A 76 -7.29 -2.51 -8.57
C ALA A 76 -8.81 -2.51 -8.75
N THR A 77 -9.49 -3.33 -7.97
CA THR A 77 -10.94 -3.25 -7.83
C THR A 77 -11.26 -2.34 -6.66
N VAL A 78 -12.08 -1.32 -6.88
CA VAL A 78 -12.52 -0.40 -5.83
C VAL A 78 -14.02 -0.56 -5.60
N ASN A 79 -14.41 -0.90 -4.38
CA ASN A 79 -15.81 -1.00 -3.98
C ASN A 79 -16.16 0.11 -3.00
N VAL A 80 -16.94 1.09 -3.45
CA VAL A 80 -17.49 2.14 -2.58
C VAL A 80 -18.62 1.54 -1.73
N LYS A 81 -18.64 1.89 -0.43
CA LYS A 81 -19.59 1.37 0.56
C LYS A 81 -20.53 2.46 1.06
N SER A 82 -21.22 3.13 0.14
CA SER A 82 -22.16 4.20 0.50
C SER A 82 -23.53 3.71 1.01
N GLY A 83 -23.85 2.44 0.77
CA GLY A 83 -25.19 1.88 0.98
C GLY A 83 -26.20 2.22 -0.12
N ASN A 84 -25.78 2.90 -1.20
CA ASN A 84 -26.61 3.26 -2.34
C ASN A 84 -25.87 2.95 -3.65
N ASP A 85 -26.48 2.13 -4.52
CA ASP A 85 -25.84 1.66 -5.76
C ASP A 85 -25.55 2.78 -6.77
N ASP A 86 -26.39 3.82 -6.82
CA ASP A 86 -26.18 4.98 -7.68
C ASP A 86 -24.93 5.77 -7.25
N ILE A 87 -24.78 5.97 -5.93
CA ILE A 87 -23.60 6.64 -5.37
C ILE A 87 -22.36 5.77 -5.58
N ASN A 88 -22.47 4.45 -5.36
CA ASN A 88 -21.34 3.52 -5.53
C ASN A 88 -20.80 3.53 -6.97
N ALA A 89 -21.67 3.71 -7.96
CA ALA A 89 -21.29 3.73 -9.38
C ALA A 89 -20.71 5.08 -9.85
N LYS A 90 -21.02 6.19 -9.16
CA LYS A 90 -20.63 7.54 -9.57
C LYS A 90 -19.54 8.18 -8.71
N ALA A 91 -19.32 7.67 -7.50
CA ALA A 91 -18.30 8.17 -6.62
C ALA A 91 -16.90 8.02 -7.25
N SER A 92 -16.02 8.96 -6.94
CA SER A 92 -14.60 8.85 -7.24
C SER A 92 -13.99 7.63 -6.54
N VAL A 93 -12.97 7.05 -7.17
CA VAL A 93 -12.26 5.90 -6.61
C VAL A 93 -11.24 6.35 -5.57
N SER A 94 -11.13 5.58 -4.48
CA SER A 94 -10.01 5.73 -3.55
C SER A 94 -8.74 5.15 -4.11
N PHE A 95 -7.59 5.72 -3.72
CA PHE A 95 -6.29 5.19 -4.06
C PHE A 95 -5.22 5.66 -3.06
N PRO A 96 -4.14 4.88 -2.88
CA PRO A 96 -3.06 5.25 -1.96
C PRO A 96 -2.20 6.36 -2.58
N LEU A 97 -1.75 7.31 -1.76
CA LEU A 97 -0.72 8.29 -2.11
C LEU A 97 0.67 7.62 -2.08
N LEU A 98 0.85 6.69 -3.00
CA LEU A 98 2.06 5.94 -3.31
C LEU A 98 1.91 5.38 -4.73
N SER A 99 2.99 5.26 -5.51
CA SER A 99 2.84 4.63 -6.83
C SER A 99 2.41 3.17 -6.68
N LEU A 100 1.48 2.72 -7.54
CA LEU A 100 0.96 1.35 -7.43
C LEU A 100 2.05 0.29 -7.64
N GLU A 101 3.07 0.62 -8.44
CA GLU A 101 4.25 -0.22 -8.63
C GLU A 101 5.12 -0.40 -7.38
N GLN A 102 5.04 0.53 -6.42
CA GLN A 102 5.66 0.42 -5.10
C GLN A 102 4.68 -0.19 -4.09
N TYR A 103 3.43 0.25 -4.11
CA TYR A 103 2.39 -0.19 -3.19
C TYR A 103 2.17 -1.71 -3.25
N PHE A 104 2.05 -2.28 -4.47
CA PHE A 104 1.71 -3.69 -4.64
C PHE A 104 2.78 -4.64 -4.05
N PRO A 105 4.08 -4.50 -4.38
CA PRO A 105 5.12 -5.31 -3.75
C PRO A 105 5.18 -5.15 -2.22
N LEU A 106 4.99 -3.92 -1.73
CA LEU A 106 5.03 -3.61 -0.30
C LEU A 106 3.95 -4.36 0.47
N VAL A 107 2.68 -4.20 0.07
CA VAL A 107 1.57 -4.85 0.78
C VAL A 107 1.57 -6.36 0.57
N THR A 108 2.05 -6.85 -0.59
CA THR A 108 2.17 -8.29 -0.84
C THR A 108 3.17 -8.93 0.12
N ARG A 109 4.37 -8.36 0.29
CA ARG A 109 5.37 -8.92 1.23
C ARG A 109 4.93 -8.87 2.68
N LEU A 110 4.21 -7.82 3.08
CA LEU A 110 3.63 -7.74 4.41
C LEU A 110 2.54 -8.80 4.61
N ALA A 111 1.69 -9.03 3.61
CA ALA A 111 0.69 -10.10 3.64
C ALA A 111 1.34 -11.49 3.71
N GLU A 112 2.41 -11.74 2.95
CA GLU A 112 3.19 -12.99 3.01
C GLU A 112 3.69 -13.28 4.43
N SER A 113 4.15 -12.24 5.12
CA SER A 113 4.67 -12.33 6.50
C SER A 113 3.59 -12.54 7.55
N ALA A 114 2.34 -12.18 7.25
CA ALA A 114 1.21 -12.25 8.17
C ALA A 114 0.49 -13.61 8.16
N ILE A 115 0.58 -14.35 7.05
CA ILE A 115 -0.11 -15.63 6.88
C ILE A 115 0.65 -16.75 7.59
N PRO A 116 -0.02 -17.62 8.38
CA PRO A 116 0.62 -18.79 8.96
C PRO A 116 1.23 -19.70 7.89
N LEU A 117 2.45 -20.18 8.12
CA LEU A 117 3.12 -21.10 7.19
C LEU A 117 2.27 -22.34 6.86
N SER A 118 1.51 -22.85 7.83
CA SER A 118 0.60 -23.99 7.65
C SER A 118 -0.44 -23.79 6.55
N ASP A 119 -0.84 -22.54 6.35
CA ASP A 119 -1.83 -22.10 5.37
C ASP A 119 -1.16 -21.74 4.05
N MET A 120 0.01 -21.08 4.10
CA MET A 120 0.81 -20.70 2.94
C MET A 120 1.06 -21.87 1.98
N TYR A 121 1.33 -23.07 2.51
CA TYR A 121 1.57 -24.27 1.69
C TYR A 121 0.30 -24.91 1.09
N LYS A 122 -0.89 -24.50 1.52
CA LYS A 122 -2.18 -25.13 1.18
C LYS A 122 -3.17 -24.16 0.53
N LEU A 123 -2.83 -22.88 0.47
CA LEU A 123 -3.71 -21.87 -0.07
C LEU A 123 -3.80 -21.99 -1.60
N ASP A 124 -4.99 -21.66 -2.11
CA ASP A 124 -5.21 -21.50 -3.53
C ASP A 124 -4.64 -20.15 -3.98
N GLN A 125 -3.52 -20.20 -4.69
CA GLN A 125 -2.81 -19.04 -5.22
C GLN A 125 -3.63 -18.23 -6.24
N SER A 126 -4.69 -18.81 -6.81
CA SER A 126 -5.59 -18.08 -7.72
C SER A 126 -6.64 -17.24 -6.99
N SER A 127 -6.74 -17.40 -5.67
CA SER A 127 -7.77 -16.83 -4.81
C SER A 127 -7.18 -16.00 -3.66
N VAL A 128 -6.07 -15.29 -3.89
CA VAL A 128 -5.46 -14.39 -2.90
C VAL A 128 -5.74 -12.93 -3.24
N TYR A 129 -6.30 -12.20 -2.27
CA TYR A 129 -6.64 -10.80 -2.38
C TYR A 129 -6.11 -10.02 -1.18
N VAL A 130 -5.37 -8.95 -1.43
CA VAL A 130 -5.06 -7.95 -0.40
C VAL A 130 -6.14 -6.88 -0.46
N VAL A 131 -6.73 -6.56 0.69
CA VAL A 131 -7.80 -5.59 0.84
C VAL A 131 -7.38 -4.50 1.80
N ALA A 132 -7.42 -3.25 1.34
CA ALA A 132 -7.36 -2.08 2.20
C ALA A 132 -8.77 -1.52 2.37
N LYS A 133 -9.28 -1.52 3.61
CA LYS A 133 -10.56 -0.89 3.98
C LYS A 133 -10.27 0.55 4.37
N VAL A 134 -10.61 1.47 3.50
CA VAL A 134 -10.35 2.91 3.65
C VAL A 134 -11.59 3.59 4.21
N ASP A 135 -11.44 4.22 5.37
CA ASP A 135 -12.51 4.98 6.02
C ASP A 135 -12.63 6.40 5.40
N THR A 136 -13.68 7.11 5.79
CA THR A 136 -14.03 8.46 5.36
C THR A 136 -12.98 9.52 5.69
N ASP A 137 -12.08 9.24 6.64
CA ASP A 137 -10.97 10.10 7.05
C ASP A 137 -9.62 9.72 6.40
N GLY A 138 -9.60 8.67 5.58
CA GLY A 138 -8.39 8.20 4.89
C GLY A 138 -7.55 7.20 5.67
N ARG A 139 -7.95 6.81 6.89
CA ARG A 139 -7.31 5.67 7.57
C ARG A 139 -7.66 4.37 6.88
N ALA A 140 -6.68 3.47 6.78
CA ALA A 140 -6.83 2.19 6.11
C ALA A 140 -6.48 1.01 7.03
N ASP A 141 -7.40 0.04 7.11
CA ASP A 141 -7.15 -1.26 7.71
C ASP A 141 -6.84 -2.29 6.63
N TYR A 142 -5.81 -3.12 6.85
CA TYR A 142 -5.34 -4.07 5.84
C TYR A 142 -5.61 -5.51 6.25
N SER A 143 -6.12 -6.30 5.30
CA SER A 143 -6.23 -7.74 5.44
C SER A 143 -5.89 -8.47 4.14
N VAL A 144 -5.48 -9.72 4.29
CA VAL A 144 -5.31 -10.66 3.18
C VAL A 144 -6.37 -11.73 3.28
N ASN A 145 -7.12 -11.88 2.19
CA ASN A 145 -8.18 -12.86 2.03
C ASN A 145 -7.70 -13.96 1.10
N TYR A 146 -7.80 -15.22 1.53
CA TYR A 146 -7.37 -16.37 0.75
C TYR A 146 -8.25 -17.60 1.00
N VAL A 147 -8.05 -18.66 0.23
CA VAL A 147 -8.82 -19.91 0.35
C VAL A 147 -7.89 -21.07 0.67
N VAL A 148 -8.20 -21.83 1.72
CA VAL A 148 -7.52 -23.10 2.06
C VAL A 148 -8.57 -24.21 2.07
N LYS A 149 -8.38 -25.22 1.20
CA LYS A 149 -9.32 -26.35 1.08
C LYS A 149 -10.79 -25.91 0.93
N GLY A 150 -11.04 -24.91 0.10
CA GLY A 150 -12.39 -24.36 -0.15
C GLY A 150 -12.95 -23.43 0.93
N LYS A 151 -12.24 -23.24 2.05
CA LYS A 151 -12.66 -22.31 3.12
C LYS A 151 -11.94 -20.98 2.99
N LYS A 152 -12.70 -19.88 3.02
CA LYS A 152 -12.16 -18.52 3.07
C LYS A 152 -11.49 -18.27 4.42
N GLN A 153 -10.32 -17.64 4.38
CA GLN A 153 -9.55 -17.18 5.52
C GLN A 153 -9.30 -15.67 5.35
N GLU A 154 -9.21 -14.96 6.47
CA GLU A 154 -8.85 -13.54 6.52
C GLU A 154 -7.80 -13.34 7.60
N TYR A 155 -6.68 -12.69 7.25
CA TYR A 155 -5.65 -12.30 8.21
C TYR A 155 -5.38 -10.82 8.11
N LYS A 156 -5.42 -10.13 9.26
CA LYS A 156 -5.10 -8.70 9.35
C LYS A 156 -3.60 -8.49 9.47
N PHE A 157 -3.10 -7.42 8.90
CA PHE A 157 -1.70 -7.01 9.02
C PHE A 157 -1.57 -5.50 9.06
N LYS A 158 -0.40 -5.02 9.49
CA LYS A 158 -0.10 -3.59 9.62
C LYS A 158 0.86 -3.17 8.50
N VAL A 159 0.52 -2.07 7.82
CA VAL A 159 1.34 -1.46 6.77
C VAL A 159 2.06 -0.22 7.28
N ASP A 160 1.32 0.65 7.95
CA ASP A 160 1.87 1.90 8.47
C ASP A 160 2.76 1.63 9.69
N ASN A 161 3.99 2.13 9.66
CA ASN A 161 4.91 2.08 10.79
C ASN A 161 5.78 3.34 10.78
N GLU A 162 5.69 4.17 11.83
CA GLU A 162 6.38 5.45 11.91
C GLU A 162 7.89 5.34 11.58
N PRO A 163 8.44 6.22 10.73
CA PRO A 163 7.83 7.40 10.10
C PRO A 163 7.17 7.13 8.72
N PHE A 164 6.88 5.86 8.40
CA PHE A 164 6.24 5.45 7.16
C PHE A 164 4.73 5.27 7.34
N ILE A 165 3.94 6.14 6.71
CA ILE A 165 2.47 6.07 6.69
C ILE A 165 1.99 6.27 5.26
N ILE A 166 1.05 5.44 4.81
CA ILE A 166 0.39 5.60 3.51
C ILE A 166 -0.90 6.40 3.70
N ASP A 167 -0.91 7.62 3.15
CA ASP A 167 -2.15 8.39 3.06
C ASP A 167 -3.02 7.90 1.90
N TRP A 168 -4.33 8.13 2.01
CA TRP A 168 -5.29 7.77 0.98
C TRP A 168 -6.05 8.99 0.48
N VAL A 169 -6.27 9.03 -0.83
CA VAL A 169 -7.37 9.83 -1.38
C VAL A 169 -8.65 9.03 -1.17
N VAL A 170 -9.60 9.61 -0.45
CA VAL A 170 -10.86 8.95 -0.09
C VAL A 170 -11.86 9.05 -1.23
N SER A 171 -12.68 7.99 -1.39
CA SER A 171 -13.79 8.00 -2.33
C SER A 171 -14.78 9.11 -1.97
N SER A 172 -15.17 9.92 -2.94
CA SER A 172 -16.09 11.04 -2.72
C SER A 172 -17.10 11.22 -3.85
N TYR A 173 -18.30 11.67 -3.48
CA TYR A 173 -19.39 12.03 -4.39
C TYR A 173 -20.14 13.22 -3.80
N ASP A 174 -20.44 14.24 -4.63
CA ASP A 174 -21.10 15.49 -4.21
C ASP A 174 -20.49 16.13 -2.95
N GLY A 175 -19.17 16.11 -2.85
CA GLY A 175 -18.42 16.71 -1.72
C GLY A 175 -18.48 15.91 -0.41
N LYS A 176 -19.14 14.74 -0.39
CA LYS A 176 -19.15 13.84 0.75
C LYS A 176 -18.21 12.65 0.54
N ASN A 177 -17.46 12.32 1.58
CA ASN A 177 -16.58 11.16 1.60
C ASN A 177 -17.34 9.88 1.97
N TYR A 178 -16.94 8.77 1.37
CA TYR A 178 -17.52 7.46 1.59
C TYR A 178 -16.42 6.41 1.86
N PRO A 179 -16.68 5.46 2.76
CA PRO A 179 -15.75 4.35 2.98
C PRO A 179 -15.69 3.48 1.73
N SER A 180 -14.55 2.84 1.51
CA SER A 180 -14.31 2.01 0.32
C SER A 180 -13.35 0.86 0.60
N GLU A 181 -13.39 -0.16 -0.25
CA GLU A 181 -12.42 -1.26 -0.26
C GLU A 181 -11.57 -1.14 -1.52
N PHE A 182 -10.25 -1.05 -1.34
CA PHE A 182 -9.28 -1.14 -2.42
C PHE A 182 -8.70 -2.55 -2.43
N ILE A 183 -8.97 -3.29 -3.51
CA ILE A 183 -8.75 -4.73 -3.59
C ILE A 183 -7.75 -5.03 -4.70
N ILE A 184 -6.68 -5.74 -4.34
CA ILE A 184 -5.66 -6.20 -5.27
C ILE A 184 -5.64 -7.73 -5.26
N LYS A 185 -5.72 -8.32 -6.45
CA LYS A 185 -5.44 -9.75 -6.63
C LYS A 185 -3.93 -9.95 -6.72
N THR A 186 -3.39 -10.86 -5.92
CA THR A 186 -1.94 -11.12 -5.87
C THR A 186 -1.64 -12.63 -5.85
N LYS A 187 -0.36 -12.97 -5.92
CA LYS A 187 0.19 -14.30 -5.69
C LYS A 187 1.25 -14.21 -4.60
N LEU A 188 1.29 -15.19 -3.72
CA LEU A 188 2.22 -15.20 -2.58
C LEU A 188 3.37 -16.16 -2.85
N THR A 189 4.57 -15.73 -2.50
CA THR A 189 5.76 -16.53 -2.57
C THR A 189 5.74 -17.58 -1.47
N ILE A 190 5.76 -18.86 -1.84
CA ILE A 190 5.86 -19.96 -0.87
C ILE A 190 7.32 -20.05 -0.41
N PRO A 191 7.61 -19.95 0.90
CA PRO A 191 8.98 -20.09 1.41
C PRO A 191 9.60 -21.43 1.00
N SER A 192 10.85 -21.41 0.52
CA SER A 192 11.60 -22.63 0.20
C SER A 192 11.85 -23.44 1.46
N GLN A 193 11.58 -24.75 1.42
CA GLN A 193 11.88 -25.68 2.53
C GLN A 193 13.38 -26.06 2.63
N ASP A 194 14.23 -25.54 1.73
CA ASP A 194 15.63 -25.98 1.54
C ASP A 194 16.60 -25.62 2.69
N GLY A 195 16.12 -25.02 3.79
CA GLY A 195 16.92 -24.71 4.97
C GLY A 195 17.16 -25.87 5.95
N GLN A 196 16.54 -27.05 5.75
CA GLN A 196 16.69 -28.19 6.68
C GLN A 196 17.70 -29.26 6.25
N HIS A 197 18.38 -29.12 5.11
CA HIS A 197 19.58 -29.92 4.84
C HIS A 197 20.82 -29.21 5.36
N LYS A 198 21.02 -29.24 6.69
CA LYS A 198 22.36 -29.06 7.26
C LYS A 198 23.23 -30.18 6.70
N ARG A 199 24.14 -29.85 5.77
CA ARG A 199 25.23 -30.76 5.39
C ARG A 199 26.03 -31.04 6.67
N PHE A 200 25.94 -32.27 7.17
CA PHE A 200 26.80 -32.74 8.24
C PHE A 200 28.25 -32.57 7.76
N ASN A 201 29.03 -31.77 8.50
CA ASN A 201 30.46 -31.68 8.33
C ASN A 201 31.06 -32.74 9.26
N TRP A 202 31.61 -33.82 8.70
CA TRP A 202 32.40 -34.77 9.47
C TRP A 202 33.79 -34.17 9.68
N LEU A 203 34.14 -33.90 10.93
CA LEU A 203 35.52 -33.72 11.39
C LEU A 203 36.10 -35.08 11.77
#